data_AF-A0A924YJT5-F1
#
_entry.id   AF-A0A924YJT5-F1
#
_cell.length_a   1.000
_cell.length_b   1.000
_cell.length_c   1.000
_cell.angle_alpha   90.00
_cell.angle_beta   90.00
_cell.angle_gamma   90.00
#
_symmetry.space_group_name_H-M   'P 1'
#
loop_
_entity.id
_entity.type
_entity.pdbx_description
1 polymer ?
#
loop_
_entity_poly.entity_id
_entity_poly.type
_entity_poly.pdbx_seq_one_letter_code
_entity_poly.pdbx_strand_id
1 'polypeptide(L)' 'MSVVDDIKARLDIVAYIQQYTPLKKAGRNYKAPCPF' A
#
# COMPACT_ATOMS: atom_id res chain seq x y z
N MET A 1 -12.66 -13.28 -13.95
CA MET A 1 -11.98 -12.56 -12.84
C MET A 1 -11.52 -13.61 -11.86
N SER A 2 -10.21 -13.68 -11.59
CA SER A 2 -9.72 -14.59 -10.57
C SER A 2 -10.03 -14.01 -9.20
N VAL A 3 -10.22 -14.88 -8.17
CA VAL A 3 -10.37 -14.45 -6.77
C VAL A 3 -9.25 -13.50 -6.34
N VAL A 4 -8.04 -13.70 -6.90
CA VAL A 4 -6.88 -12.84 -6.66
C VAL A 4 -7.11 -11.40 -7.16
N ASP A 5 -7.78 -11.22 -8.29
CA ASP A 5 -8.06 -9.91 -8.87
C ASP A 5 -9.09 -9.16 -8.02
N ASP A 6 -10.10 -9.87 -7.51
CA ASP A 6 -11.12 -9.31 -6.62
C ASP A 6 -10.52 -8.83 -5.29
N ILE A 7 -9.53 -9.56 -4.76
CA ILE A 7 -8.80 -9.16 -3.56
C ILE A 7 -8.00 -7.87 -3.83
N LYS A 8 -7.25 -7.81 -4.94
CA LYS A 8 -6.47 -6.63 -5.31
C LYS A 8 -7.34 -5.39 -5.54
N ALA A 9 -8.54 -5.57 -6.09
CA ALA A 9 -9.48 -4.47 -6.34
C ALA A 9 -10.06 -3.88 -5.04
N ARG A 10 -10.18 -4.69 -3.97
CA ARG A 10 -10.75 -4.28 -2.68
C ARG A 10 -9.69 -3.81 -1.67
N LEU A 11 -8.42 -4.18 -1.87
CA LEU A 11 -7.34 -3.86 -0.95
C LEU A 11 -6.84 -2.43 -1.17
N ASP A 12 -6.83 -1.62 -0.10
CA ASP A 12 -6.05 -0.38 -0.08
C ASP A 12 -4.60 -0.68 0.29
N ILE A 13 -3.72 -0.61 -0.72
CA ILE A 13 -2.30 -0.86 -0.57
C ILE A 13 -1.60 0.14 0.37
N VAL A 14 -2.08 1.39 0.45
CA VAL A 14 -1.47 2.42 1.31
C VAL A 14 -1.76 2.08 2.77
N ALA A 15 -3.01 1.77 3.08
CA ALA A 15 -3.43 1.37 4.42
C ALA A 15 -2.73 0.08 4.88
N TYR A 16 -2.53 -0.87 3.97
CA TYR A 16 -1.85 -2.13 4.27
C TYR A 16 -0.36 -1.91 4.60
N ILE A 17 0.38 -1.17 3.75
CA ILE A 17 1.82 -0.92 3.97
C ILE A 17 2.06 -0.04 5.20
N GLN A 18 1.14 0.88 5.51
CA GLN A 18 1.25 1.78 6.67
C GLN A 18 1.25 1.05 8.03
N GLN A 19 0.79 -0.21 8.07
CA GLN A 19 0.89 -1.07 9.26
C GLN A 19 2.34 -1.51 9.56
N TYR A 20 3.21 -1.54 8.54
CA TYR A 20 4.59 -2.01 8.64
C TYR A 20 5.62 -0.88 8.65
N THR A 21 5.34 0.23 7.97
CA THR A 21 6.29 1.34 7.85
C THR A 21 5.55 2.67 7.76
N PRO A 22 6.01 3.73 8.46
CA PRO A 22 5.36 5.03 8.42
C PRO A 22 5.48 5.68 7.03
N LEU A 23 4.40 5.58 6.24
CA LEU A 23 4.28 6.23 4.94
C LEU A 23 4.01 7.74 5.09
N LYS A 24 4.79 8.56 4.39
CA LYS A 24 4.58 10.01 4.28
C LYS A 24 4.16 10.39 2.86
N LYS A 25 3.13 11.23 2.73
CA LYS A 25 2.67 11.71 1.42
C LYS A 25 3.74 12.61 0.77
N ALA A 26 4.07 12.32 -0.48
CA ALA A 26 5.06 13.04 -1.28
C ALA A 26 4.47 13.32 -2.68
N GLY A 27 3.56 14.30 -2.74
CA GLY A 27 2.79 14.60 -3.94
C GLY A 27 1.71 13.55 -4.19
N ARG A 28 1.73 12.92 -5.38
CA ARG A 28 0.80 11.85 -5.76
C ARG A 28 1.14 10.51 -5.10
N ASN A 29 2.38 10.31 -4.68
CA ASN A 29 2.89 9.04 -4.15
C ASN A 29 3.11 9.13 -2.63
N TYR A 30 3.38 7.97 -2.02
CA TYR A 30 3.82 7.84 -0.63
C TYR A 30 5.29 7.41 -0.59
N LYS A 31 6.04 7.91 0.39
CA LYS A 31 7.46 7.60 0.60
C LYS A 31 7.68 7.18 2.05
N ALA A 32 8.59 6.23 2.26
CA ALA A 32 9.07 5.81 3.56
C ALA A 32 10.49 5.25 3.44
N PRO A 33 11.27 5.24 4.53
CA PRO A 33 12.50 4.45 4.58
C PRO A 33 12.18 2.97 4.35
N CYS A 34 12.99 2.29 3.54
CA CYS A 34 12.79 0.87 3.27
C CYS A 34 12.99 0.07 4.56
N PRO A 35 12.08 -0.85 4.93
CA PRO A 35 12.27 -1.74 6.07
C PRO A 35 13.27 -2.88 5.76
N PHE A 36 13.78 -2.94 4.52
CA PHE A 36 14.85 -3.82 4.04
C PHE A 36 16.06 -2.97 3.62
#